data_AF-A0A2M8PXR3-F1
#
_entry.id   AF-A0A2M8PXR3-F1
#
_cell.length_a   1.000
_cell.length_b   1.000
_cell.length_c   1.000
_cell.angle_alpha   90.00
_cell.angle_beta   90.00
_cell.angle_gamma   90.00
#
_symmetry.space_group_name_H-M   'P 1'
#
loop_
_entity.id
_entity.type
_entity.pdbx_description
1 polymer ?
#
loop_
_entity_poly.entity_id
_entity_poly.type
_entity_poly.pdbx_seq_one_letter_code
_entity_poly.pdbx_strand_id
1 'polypeptide(L)'
;MRIQTSLQGLIVVVLAMIVGGGLFYLVRQDDEEGFLGLANFEVSTVPQTTPEPTEVPIQNAEPTIVPNTTAEPSATSEPIERAEPTVEPNESTSEGTDEDSFSELNLEDNTSNALPQESDRSKDSEATVQSFPAPLGADVNVLFQWFAFLGLLVGGAFAVRKDFTTHRNIMTFLVLVNWFSVTGRMTRNVEGYLEAKTPTYSQDVIYLHAIFGILVCIFASYLVLRMWFEKKLPEFAKVKNIKLWMRTTLASWLLLIVIGTYMYFDIYSS
;
A
#
# COMPACT_ATOMS: atom_id res chain seq x y z
N MET A 1 33.55 -5.00 -9.58
CA MET A 1 33.68 -4.10 -8.41
C MET A 1 32.97 -2.74 -8.55
N ARG A 2 32.38 -2.35 -9.70
CA ARG A 2 31.68 -1.05 -9.86
C ARG A 2 30.22 -0.99 -9.38
N ILE A 3 29.57 -2.13 -9.13
CA ILE A 3 28.14 -2.19 -8.77
C ILE A 3 27.92 -1.80 -7.30
N GLN A 4 28.89 -2.07 -6.42
CA GLN A 4 28.77 -1.80 -4.99
C GLN A 4 28.74 -0.29 -4.65
N THR A 5 29.40 0.54 -5.45
CA THR A 5 29.41 2.01 -5.27
C THR A 5 28.10 2.66 -5.71
N SER A 6 27.39 2.05 -6.66
CA SER A 6 26.07 2.52 -7.13
C SER A 6 25.00 2.36 -6.05
N LEU A 7 24.94 1.17 -5.43
CA LEU A 7 23.95 0.85 -4.40
C LEU A 7 24.13 1.72 -3.14
N GLN A 8 25.38 1.96 -2.72
CA GLN A 8 25.68 2.84 -1.59
C GLN A 8 25.24 4.29 -1.85
N GLY A 9 25.46 4.81 -3.06
CA GLY A 9 25.00 6.15 -3.45
C GLY A 9 23.47 6.27 -3.42
N LEU A 10 22.76 5.25 -3.91
CA LEU A 10 21.30 5.21 -3.90
C LEU A 10 20.74 5.19 -2.47
N ILE A 11 21.33 4.38 -1.59
CA ILE A 11 20.95 4.30 -0.17
C ILE A 11 21.16 5.66 0.51
N VAL A 12 22.28 6.33 0.24
CA VAL A 12 22.55 7.68 0.80
C VAL A 12 21.55 8.70 0.29
N VAL A 13 21.17 8.68 -1.00
CA VAL A 13 20.15 9.59 -1.54
C VAL A 13 18.78 9.32 -0.94
N VAL A 14 18.37 8.06 -0.79
CA VAL A 14 17.08 7.72 -0.16
C VAL A 14 17.07 8.11 1.31
N LEU A 15 18.14 7.85 2.07
CA LEU A 15 18.27 8.31 3.45
C LEU A 15 18.26 9.83 3.54
N ALA A 16 18.95 10.53 2.63
CA ALA A 16 18.94 11.99 2.57
C ALA A 16 17.56 12.56 2.20
N MET A 17 16.74 11.85 1.42
CA MET A 17 15.35 12.24 1.13
C MET A 17 14.40 11.94 2.29
N ILE A 18 14.62 10.85 3.03
CA ILE A 18 13.85 10.53 4.25
C ILE A 18 14.16 11.57 5.35
N VAL A 19 15.44 11.89 5.54
CA VAL A 19 15.89 12.87 6.54
C VAL A 19 15.60 14.30 6.09
N GLY A 20 15.88 14.64 4.82
CA GLY A 20 15.70 15.97 4.24
C GLY A 20 14.25 16.31 3.91
N GLY A 21 13.44 15.33 3.48
CA GLY A 21 11.98 15.47 3.36
C GLY A 21 11.32 15.58 4.73
N GLY A 22 11.87 14.92 5.75
CA GLY A 22 11.56 15.18 7.15
C GLY A 22 11.87 16.62 7.56
N LEU A 23 13.04 17.14 7.18
CA LEU A 23 13.48 18.50 7.50
C LEU A 23 12.64 19.59 6.80
N PHE A 24 12.28 19.40 5.53
CA PHE A 24 11.39 20.32 4.80
C PHE A 24 9.98 20.37 5.38
N TYR A 25 9.52 19.27 6.01
CA TYR A 25 8.23 19.22 6.71
C TYR A 25 8.29 19.71 8.16
N LEU A 26 9.44 19.58 8.83
CA LEU A 26 9.64 20.14 10.17
C LEU A 26 9.59 21.67 10.15
N VAL A 27 10.10 22.31 9.09
CA VAL A 27 9.99 23.77 8.87
C VAL A 27 8.52 24.24 8.72
N ARG A 28 7.56 23.34 8.49
CA ARG A 28 6.12 23.69 8.37
C ARG A 28 5.29 23.29 9.59
N GLN A 29 5.89 22.69 10.63
CA GLN A 29 5.13 22.27 11.82
C GLN A 29 4.95 23.36 12.89
N ASP A 30 5.69 24.47 12.83
CA ASP A 30 5.63 25.50 13.86
C ASP A 30 4.33 26.33 13.83
N ASP A 31 3.48 26.17 12.80
CA ASP A 31 2.29 26.99 12.62
C ASP A 31 1.00 26.38 13.23
N GLU A 32 0.99 25.09 13.62
CA GLU A 32 -0.24 24.39 14.03
C GLU A 32 -0.38 24.15 15.55
N GLU A 33 0.68 24.39 16.34
CA GLU A 33 0.56 24.44 17.82
C GLU A 33 -0.32 25.62 18.29
N GLY A 34 -0.59 26.60 17.42
CA GLY A 34 -1.51 27.71 17.69
C GLY A 34 -3.00 27.37 17.59
N PHE A 35 -3.39 26.23 16.99
CA PHE A 35 -4.81 25.96 16.71
C PHE A 35 -5.48 24.99 17.69
N LEU A 36 -4.72 24.14 18.38
CA LEU A 36 -5.27 23.30 19.46
C LEU A 36 -5.26 24.00 20.84
N GLY A 37 -4.64 25.18 20.95
CA GLY A 37 -4.66 26.02 22.16
C GLY A 37 -5.85 26.97 22.29
N LEU A 38 -6.67 27.16 21.24
CA LEU A 38 -7.80 28.12 21.26
C LEU A 38 -9.15 27.50 21.62
N ALA A 39 -9.22 26.18 21.82
CA ALA A 39 -10.43 25.54 22.35
C ALA A 39 -10.58 25.67 23.88
N ASN A 40 -9.55 26.18 24.57
CA ASN A 40 -9.58 26.55 25.99
C ASN A 40 -9.38 28.05 26.18
N PHE A 41 -9.96 28.89 25.31
CA PHE A 41 -10.29 30.24 25.74
C PHE A 41 -11.40 30.05 26.78
N GLU A 42 -11.01 29.87 28.05
CA GLU A 42 -11.89 30.16 29.17
C GLU A 42 -12.56 31.48 28.81
N VAL A 43 -13.88 31.43 28.62
CA VAL A 43 -14.70 32.63 28.60
C VAL A 43 -14.42 33.26 29.95
N SER A 44 -13.45 34.16 29.99
CA SER A 44 -13.25 35.08 31.08
C SER A 44 -14.60 35.74 31.21
N THR A 45 -15.31 35.37 32.27
CA THR A 45 -16.56 35.95 32.67
C THR A 45 -16.26 37.40 33.02
N VAL A 46 -16.21 38.25 31.99
CA VAL A 46 -16.26 39.69 32.15
C VAL A 46 -17.50 39.93 33.01
N PRO A 47 -17.37 40.53 34.21
CA PRO A 47 -18.52 40.84 35.02
C PRO A 47 -19.40 41.76 34.17
N GLN A 48 -20.61 41.29 33.83
CA GLN A 48 -21.64 42.16 33.28
C GLN A 48 -21.93 43.23 34.33
N THR A 49 -21.32 44.39 34.17
CA THR A 49 -21.83 45.62 34.78
C THR A 49 -23.12 45.95 34.04
N THR A 50 -24.24 45.63 34.67
CA THR A 50 -25.60 46.02 34.30
C THR A 50 -25.64 47.51 33.95
N PRO A 51 -25.87 47.90 32.68
CA PRO A 51 -26.22 49.27 32.38
C PRO A 51 -27.67 49.51 32.84
N GLU A 52 -27.83 50.61 33.56
CA GLU A 52 -29.10 51.17 34.03
C GLU A 52 -30.10 51.32 32.87
N PRO A 53 -31.39 50.95 33.06
CA PRO A 53 -32.37 50.95 31.98
C PRO A 53 -32.77 52.38 31.62
N THR A 54 -32.33 52.83 30.44
CA THR A 54 -32.91 54.02 29.80
C THR A 54 -34.25 53.60 29.19
N GLU A 55 -35.35 54.13 29.73
CA GLU A 55 -36.70 53.98 29.19
C GLU A 55 -36.74 54.47 27.74
N VAL A 56 -36.99 53.55 26.80
CA VAL A 56 -37.32 53.87 25.41
C VAL A 56 -38.82 53.64 25.20
N PRO A 57 -39.57 54.58 24.59
CA PRO A 57 -41.00 54.42 24.36
C PRO A 57 -41.29 53.28 23.38
N ILE A 58 -42.13 52.35 23.81
CA ILE A 58 -42.62 51.22 23.02
C ILE A 58 -43.55 51.74 21.92
N GLN A 59 -43.13 51.64 20.66
CA GLN A 59 -44.04 51.71 19.51
C GLN A 59 -44.50 50.30 19.15
N ASN A 60 -45.82 50.11 19.19
CA ASN A 60 -46.54 48.92 18.78
C ASN A 60 -46.18 48.53 17.34
N ALA A 61 -45.51 47.38 17.18
CA ALA A 61 -45.46 46.65 15.93
C ALA A 61 -46.23 45.34 16.07
N GLU A 62 -47.10 45.11 15.10
CA GLU A 62 -48.12 44.07 15.00
C GLU A 62 -47.51 42.65 14.92
N PRO A 63 -48.11 41.63 15.57
CA PRO A 63 -47.58 40.28 15.54
C PRO A 63 -47.94 39.59 14.22
N THR A 64 -46.94 39.33 13.38
CA THR A 64 -47.09 38.45 12.22
C THR A 64 -47.11 37.00 12.69
N ILE A 65 -48.28 36.38 12.60
CA ILE A 65 -48.50 34.95 12.85
C ILE A 65 -47.89 34.14 11.70
N VAL A 66 -46.89 33.32 12.00
CA VAL A 66 -46.38 32.29 11.06
C VAL A 66 -46.99 30.95 11.49
N PRO A 67 -47.69 30.22 10.61
CA PRO A 67 -48.31 28.95 10.95
C PRO A 67 -47.26 27.84 11.00
N ASN A 68 -47.32 27.07 12.08
CA ASN A 68 -46.62 25.82 12.30
C ASN A 68 -47.23 24.74 11.39
N THR A 69 -46.44 24.16 10.47
CA THR A 69 -46.85 22.98 9.69
C THR A 69 -46.04 21.77 10.16
N THR A 70 -46.69 21.02 11.03
CA THR A 70 -46.48 19.60 11.30
C THR A 70 -46.57 18.78 10.01
N ALA A 71 -45.57 17.93 9.75
CA ALA A 71 -45.72 16.75 8.91
C ALA A 71 -44.78 15.65 9.41
N GLU A 72 -45.36 14.73 10.20
CA GLU A 72 -44.91 13.35 10.36
C GLU A 72 -44.81 12.65 8.99
N PRO A 73 -43.90 11.67 8.86
CA PRO A 73 -44.39 10.38 8.40
C PRO A 73 -43.82 9.20 9.19
N SER A 74 -44.75 8.55 9.89
CA SER A 74 -45.07 7.13 9.84
C SER A 74 -43.91 6.13 9.62
N ALA A 75 -43.67 5.38 10.68
CA ALA A 75 -42.98 4.11 10.68
C ALA A 75 -43.58 3.12 9.64
N THR A 76 -42.71 2.38 8.98
CA THR A 76 -43.03 1.07 8.38
C THR A 76 -41.87 0.15 8.71
N SER A 77 -42.12 -0.70 9.70
CA SER A 77 -41.28 -1.83 10.09
C SER A 77 -41.59 -3.02 9.19
N GLU A 78 -40.67 -3.39 8.32
CA GLU A 78 -40.67 -4.72 7.69
C GLU A 78 -39.82 -5.70 8.51
N PRO A 79 -40.30 -6.93 8.80
CA PRO A 79 -39.49 -7.99 9.39
C PRO A 79 -38.70 -8.69 8.29
N ILE A 80 -37.37 -8.57 8.31
CA ILE A 80 -36.50 -9.40 7.48
C ILE A 80 -36.29 -10.74 8.18
N GLU A 81 -37.03 -11.72 7.70
CA GLU A 81 -36.86 -13.16 7.93
C GLU A 81 -35.49 -13.59 7.39
N ARG A 82 -34.55 -13.90 8.28
CA ARG A 82 -33.24 -14.47 7.93
C ARG A 82 -33.29 -15.97 8.17
N ALA A 83 -33.39 -16.72 7.08
CA ALA A 83 -33.20 -18.17 7.04
C ALA A 83 -31.79 -18.55 7.52
N GLU A 84 -31.72 -19.57 8.37
CA GLU A 84 -30.52 -20.29 8.75
C GLU A 84 -30.02 -21.14 7.57
N PRO A 85 -28.72 -21.11 7.23
CA PRO A 85 -28.12 -22.19 6.46
C PRO A 85 -27.57 -23.26 7.41
N THR A 86 -28.21 -24.41 7.41
CA THR A 86 -27.69 -25.71 7.85
C THR A 86 -26.36 -25.98 7.15
N VAL A 87 -25.27 -26.07 7.90
CA VAL A 87 -23.99 -26.60 7.40
C VAL A 87 -23.85 -28.02 7.96
N GLU A 88 -23.97 -28.99 7.06
CA GLU A 88 -23.66 -30.39 7.31
C GLU A 88 -22.14 -30.58 7.56
N PRO A 89 -21.74 -31.48 8.47
CA PRO A 89 -20.35 -31.88 8.62
C PRO A 89 -20.00 -32.95 7.57
N ASN A 90 -19.12 -32.61 6.62
CA ASN A 90 -18.47 -33.62 5.78
C ASN A 90 -17.39 -34.34 6.60
N GLU A 91 -17.72 -35.58 6.94
CA GLU A 91 -16.83 -36.63 7.40
C GLU A 91 -16.25 -37.36 6.18
N SER A 92 -14.94 -37.25 5.96
CA SER A 92 -14.12 -38.20 5.20
C SER A 92 -12.67 -38.01 5.69
N THR A 93 -12.07 -38.92 6.45
CA THR A 93 -11.70 -40.32 6.14
C THR A 93 -10.87 -40.43 4.87
N SER A 94 -9.56 -40.61 5.04
CA SER A 94 -8.69 -41.55 4.30
C SER A 94 -7.22 -41.20 4.69
N GLU A 95 -6.54 -42.03 5.49
CA GLU A 95 -5.67 -43.13 5.02
C GLU A 95 -4.32 -42.55 4.54
N GLY A 96 -3.24 -42.70 5.29
CA GLY A 96 -2.49 -43.95 5.35
C GLY A 96 -1.48 -43.96 4.18
N THR A 97 -0.24 -43.54 4.44
CA THR A 97 0.88 -43.85 3.54
C THR A 97 2.17 -43.90 4.34
N ASP A 98 2.38 -45.07 4.92
CA ASP A 98 3.58 -45.89 4.78
C ASP A 98 4.92 -45.17 4.76
N GLU A 99 5.57 -45.22 5.93
CA GLU A 99 7.01 -45.27 6.02
C GLU A 99 7.49 -46.58 5.40
N ASP A 100 8.10 -46.50 4.22
CA ASP A 100 8.95 -47.59 3.74
C ASP A 100 10.19 -47.01 3.04
N SER A 101 11.31 -47.21 3.72
CA SER A 101 12.41 -48.02 3.16
C SER A 101 12.92 -47.58 1.78
N PHE A 102 13.95 -46.74 1.76
CA PHE A 102 14.97 -46.86 0.71
C PHE A 102 16.37 -46.92 1.30
N SER A 103 16.76 -48.18 1.43
CA SER A 103 18.09 -48.75 1.54
C SER A 103 19.16 -48.01 0.73
N GLU A 104 20.32 -47.90 1.37
CA GLU A 104 21.65 -47.96 0.74
C GLU A 104 21.65 -48.86 -0.50
N LEU A 105 22.18 -48.37 -1.63
CA LEU A 105 22.77 -49.24 -2.65
C LEU A 105 23.85 -48.49 -3.46
N ASN A 106 25.09 -48.90 -3.16
CA ASN A 106 26.22 -49.16 -4.05
C ASN A 106 26.77 -48.06 -4.98
N LEU A 107 27.89 -47.53 -4.50
CA LEU A 107 29.18 -47.51 -5.20
C LEU A 107 29.34 -48.65 -6.23
N GLU A 108 29.32 -48.34 -7.52
CA GLU A 108 30.03 -49.14 -8.53
C GLU A 108 30.78 -48.19 -9.50
N ASP A 109 32.10 -48.30 -9.37
CA ASP A 109 33.13 -47.94 -10.33
C ASP A 109 32.86 -48.65 -11.67
N ASN A 110 32.73 -47.90 -12.76
CA ASN A 110 32.97 -48.45 -14.09
C ASN A 110 33.81 -47.47 -14.92
N THR A 111 35.07 -47.83 -15.00
CA THR A 111 36.14 -47.26 -15.79
C THR A 111 35.91 -47.46 -17.29
N SER A 112 36.38 -46.46 -18.04
CA SER A 112 36.90 -46.58 -19.41
C SER A 112 36.06 -47.34 -20.44
N ASN A 113 35.34 -46.60 -21.28
CA ASN A 113 35.23 -46.96 -22.68
C ASN A 113 35.46 -45.75 -23.58
N ALA A 114 36.23 -46.02 -24.62
CA ALA A 114 36.88 -45.06 -25.48
C ALA A 114 35.92 -44.33 -26.42
N LEU A 115 36.38 -43.14 -26.82
CA LEU A 115 35.84 -42.23 -27.83
C LEU A 115 35.38 -42.92 -29.13
N PRO A 116 34.28 -42.42 -29.72
CA PRO A 116 34.20 -42.18 -31.14
C PRO A 116 34.23 -40.68 -31.43
N GLN A 117 34.89 -40.35 -32.53
CA GLN A 117 35.22 -39.02 -32.98
C GLN A 117 34.04 -38.07 -33.18
N GLU A 118 34.30 -36.84 -32.76
CA GLU A 118 33.85 -35.58 -33.31
C GLU A 118 34.19 -35.46 -34.82
N SER A 119 33.18 -35.48 -35.69
CA SER A 119 33.15 -34.66 -36.91
C SER A 119 31.72 -34.62 -37.49
N ASP A 120 31.26 -33.42 -37.85
CA ASP A 120 30.09 -33.14 -38.71
C ASP A 120 28.69 -33.01 -38.12
N ARG A 121 28.55 -32.43 -36.93
CA ARG A 121 27.27 -31.76 -36.56
C ARG A 121 27.47 -30.34 -36.08
N SER A 122 28.30 -29.59 -36.79
CA SER A 122 28.38 -28.12 -36.69
C SER A 122 27.66 -27.51 -37.90
N LYS A 123 26.50 -26.86 -37.69
CA LYS A 123 26.11 -25.56 -38.30
C LYS A 123 24.61 -25.24 -38.31
N ASP A 124 23.71 -26.20 -38.14
CA ASP A 124 22.28 -25.93 -38.42
C ASP A 124 21.38 -25.78 -37.19
N SER A 125 21.95 -25.81 -35.99
CA SER A 125 21.26 -25.47 -34.75
C SER A 125 21.75 -24.14 -34.17
N GLU A 126 21.96 -23.15 -35.04
CA GLU A 126 21.56 -21.77 -34.72
C GLU A 126 20.05 -21.77 -34.52
N ALA A 127 19.59 -22.44 -33.44
CA ALA A 127 18.32 -22.13 -32.85
C ALA A 127 18.37 -20.64 -32.63
N THR A 128 17.59 -19.93 -33.45
CA THR A 128 17.35 -18.50 -33.31
C THR A 128 16.96 -18.30 -31.86
N VAL A 129 17.94 -17.94 -31.02
CA VAL A 129 17.73 -17.51 -29.66
C VAL A 129 16.94 -16.23 -29.87
N GLN A 130 15.61 -16.35 -29.80
CA GLN A 130 14.73 -15.20 -29.84
C GLN A 130 15.19 -14.33 -28.68
N SER A 131 15.99 -13.31 -28.99
CA SER A 131 16.30 -12.23 -28.08
C SER A 131 14.97 -11.56 -27.84
N PHE A 132 14.22 -12.03 -26.84
CA PHE A 132 12.95 -11.43 -26.49
C PHE A 132 13.29 -9.98 -26.14
N PRO A 133 12.82 -8.98 -26.92
CA PRO A 133 12.98 -7.59 -26.54
C PRO A 133 12.44 -7.47 -25.12
N ALA A 134 13.20 -6.78 -24.26
CA ALA A 134 12.91 -6.67 -22.84
C ALA A 134 11.39 -6.52 -22.62
N PRO A 135 10.80 -7.32 -21.72
CA PRO A 135 9.37 -7.55 -21.72
C PRO A 135 8.66 -6.21 -21.53
N LEU A 136 7.92 -5.74 -22.55
CA LEU A 136 7.12 -4.50 -22.57
C LEU A 136 6.38 -4.21 -21.26
N GLY A 137 6.00 -5.27 -20.53
CA GLY A 137 5.40 -5.11 -19.21
C GLY A 137 6.30 -4.41 -18.19
N ALA A 138 7.62 -4.60 -18.20
CA ALA A 138 8.55 -4.03 -17.22
C ALA A 138 8.49 -2.50 -17.26
N ASP A 139 8.54 -1.93 -18.45
CA ASP A 139 8.43 -0.49 -18.71
C ASP A 139 7.09 0.04 -18.19
N VAL A 140 6.00 -0.62 -18.58
CA VAL A 140 4.64 -0.24 -18.16
C VAL A 140 4.50 -0.28 -16.64
N ASN A 141 5.09 -1.28 -15.99
CA ASN A 141 5.01 -1.41 -14.54
C ASN A 141 5.80 -0.31 -13.81
N VAL A 142 7.03 -0.02 -14.24
CA VAL A 142 7.83 1.05 -13.63
C VAL A 142 7.14 2.39 -13.81
N LEU A 143 6.69 2.71 -15.03
CA LEU A 143 5.93 3.94 -15.30
C LEU A 143 4.67 4.02 -14.44
N PHE A 144 3.91 2.93 -14.35
CA PHE A 144 2.72 2.85 -13.53
C PHE A 144 3.01 3.16 -12.05
N GLN A 145 4.09 2.59 -11.49
CA GLN A 145 4.49 2.87 -10.11
C GLN A 145 4.87 4.34 -9.89
N TRP A 146 5.58 4.96 -10.83
CA TRP A 146 5.90 6.40 -10.77
C TRP A 146 4.64 7.28 -10.84
N PHE A 147 3.69 6.95 -11.73
CA PHE A 147 2.41 7.66 -11.79
C PHE A 147 1.61 7.53 -10.50
N ALA A 148 1.55 6.33 -9.94
CA ALA A 148 0.84 6.11 -8.71
C ALA A 148 1.53 6.83 -7.52
N PHE A 149 2.86 7.01 -7.55
CA PHE A 149 3.58 7.80 -6.54
C PHE A 149 3.24 9.28 -6.63
N LEU A 150 3.19 9.80 -7.86
CA LEU A 150 2.72 11.16 -8.09
C LEU A 150 1.28 11.34 -7.60
N GLY A 151 0.42 10.34 -7.81
CA GLY A 151 -0.92 10.28 -7.23
C GLY A 151 -0.93 10.36 -5.70
N LEU A 152 -0.01 9.65 -5.02
CA LEU A 152 0.13 9.72 -3.57
C LEU A 152 0.54 11.11 -3.10
N LEU A 153 1.43 11.79 -3.83
CA LEU A 153 1.81 13.17 -3.52
C LEU A 153 0.63 14.13 -3.68
N VAL A 154 -0.17 13.98 -4.75
CA VAL A 154 -1.40 14.76 -4.95
C VAL A 154 -2.40 14.51 -3.83
N GLY A 155 -2.66 13.26 -3.48
CA GLY A 155 -3.52 12.93 -2.34
C GLY A 155 -2.97 13.49 -1.03
N GLY A 156 -1.66 13.46 -0.80
CA GLY A 156 -1.00 14.08 0.34
C GLY A 156 -1.21 15.60 0.39
N ALA A 157 -1.17 16.30 -0.75
CA ALA A 157 -1.46 17.73 -0.82
C ALA A 157 -2.90 18.06 -0.39
N PHE A 158 -3.88 17.22 -0.72
CA PHE A 158 -5.26 17.39 -0.22
C PHE A 158 -5.38 17.20 1.30
N ALA A 159 -4.60 16.28 1.89
CA ALA A 159 -4.54 16.13 3.34
C ALA A 159 -3.98 17.38 4.02
N VAL A 160 -2.96 18.03 3.44
CA VAL A 160 -2.43 19.31 3.95
C VAL A 160 -3.48 20.42 3.87
N ARG A 161 -4.32 20.41 2.84
CA ARG A 161 -5.45 21.33 2.68
C ARG A 161 -6.67 21.00 3.55
N LYS A 162 -6.58 19.97 4.40
CA LYS A 162 -7.66 19.49 5.28
C LYS A 162 -8.89 18.98 4.51
N ASP A 163 -8.75 18.66 3.22
CA ASP A 163 -9.80 18.00 2.42
C ASP A 163 -9.66 16.48 2.54
N PHE A 164 -10.14 15.95 3.67
CA PHE A 164 -10.04 14.53 3.99
C PHE A 164 -10.93 13.64 3.11
N THR A 165 -12.00 14.19 2.53
CA THR A 165 -12.90 13.43 1.66
C THR A 165 -12.20 13.11 0.34
N THR A 166 -11.62 14.12 -0.29
CA THR A 166 -10.87 13.94 -1.55
C THR A 166 -9.62 13.11 -1.31
N HIS A 167 -8.87 13.38 -0.25
CA HIS A 167 -7.71 12.58 0.15
C HIS A 167 -8.06 11.10 0.29
N ARG A 168 -9.12 10.77 1.04
CA ARG A 168 -9.55 9.38 1.26
C ARG A 168 -9.90 8.68 -0.05
N ASN A 169 -10.65 9.34 -0.94
CA ASN A 169 -11.06 8.75 -2.20
C ASN A 169 -9.85 8.46 -3.12
N ILE A 170 -8.93 9.42 -3.24
CA ILE A 170 -7.71 9.27 -4.04
C ILE A 170 -6.82 8.15 -3.47
N MET A 171 -6.59 8.15 -2.15
CA MET A 171 -5.75 7.14 -1.50
C MET A 171 -6.35 5.73 -1.64
N THR A 172 -7.66 5.60 -1.47
CA THR A 172 -8.36 4.32 -1.66
C THR A 172 -8.19 3.81 -3.08
N PHE A 173 -8.42 4.68 -4.08
CA PHE A 173 -8.24 4.34 -5.48
C PHE A 173 -6.80 3.87 -5.77
N LEU A 174 -5.80 4.64 -5.36
CA LEU A 174 -4.39 4.31 -5.61
C LEU A 174 -3.98 2.98 -4.97
N VAL A 175 -4.42 2.71 -3.74
CA VAL A 175 -4.13 1.45 -3.06
C VAL A 175 -4.78 0.26 -3.78
N LEU A 176 -6.03 0.40 -4.25
CA LEU A 176 -6.71 -0.66 -4.99
C LEU A 176 -6.06 -0.94 -6.34
N VAL A 177 -5.73 0.10 -7.11
CA VAL A 177 -5.05 -0.09 -8.40
C VAL A 177 -3.65 -0.67 -8.18
N ASN A 178 -2.93 -0.22 -7.15
CA ASN A 178 -1.64 -0.82 -6.78
C ASN A 178 -1.78 -2.30 -6.41
N TRP A 179 -2.79 -2.68 -5.62
CA TRP A 179 -3.08 -4.08 -5.29
C TRP A 179 -3.27 -4.93 -6.55
N PHE A 180 -4.08 -4.45 -7.50
CA PHE A 180 -4.32 -5.16 -8.75
C PHE A 180 -3.02 -5.31 -9.57
N SER A 181 -2.23 -4.25 -9.67
CA SER A 181 -0.96 -4.26 -10.41
C SER A 181 0.06 -5.22 -9.78
N VAL A 182 0.26 -5.14 -8.46
CA VAL A 182 1.24 -5.97 -7.75
C VAL A 182 0.83 -7.44 -7.79
N THR A 183 -0.42 -7.77 -7.45
CA THR A 183 -0.90 -9.16 -7.46
C THR A 183 -0.83 -9.74 -8.86
N GLY A 184 -1.30 -9.01 -9.88
CA GLY A 184 -1.28 -9.49 -11.26
C GLY A 184 0.12 -9.73 -11.84
N ARG A 185 1.14 -9.02 -11.35
CA ARG A 185 2.53 -9.22 -11.77
C ARG A 185 3.24 -10.31 -10.97
N MET A 186 3.02 -10.35 -9.66
CA MET A 186 3.61 -11.37 -8.80
C MET A 186 3.11 -12.77 -9.16
N THR A 187 1.82 -12.96 -9.46
CA THR A 187 1.28 -14.29 -9.83
C THR A 187 1.91 -14.83 -11.12
N ARG A 188 1.97 -14.04 -12.18
CA ARG A 188 2.57 -14.45 -13.47
C ARG A 188 4.06 -14.76 -13.36
N ASN A 189 4.77 -14.03 -12.51
CA ASN A 189 6.20 -14.25 -12.33
C ASN A 189 6.46 -15.55 -11.55
N VAL A 190 5.61 -15.94 -10.59
CA VAL A 190 5.77 -17.20 -9.85
C VAL A 190 5.68 -18.41 -10.79
N GLU A 191 4.75 -18.42 -11.75
CA GLU A 191 4.67 -19.47 -12.78
C GLU A 191 5.98 -19.55 -13.58
N GLY A 192 6.50 -18.40 -14.04
CA GLY A 192 7.78 -18.33 -14.74
C GLY A 192 8.98 -18.76 -13.90
N TYR A 193 9.00 -18.48 -12.59
CA TYR A 193 10.09 -18.89 -11.69
C TYR A 193 10.05 -20.38 -11.34
N LEU A 194 8.87 -20.98 -11.29
CA LEU A 194 8.73 -22.43 -11.09
C LEU A 194 9.21 -23.21 -12.33
N GLU A 195 9.08 -22.61 -13.51
CA GLU A 195 9.46 -23.22 -14.78
C GLU A 195 10.91 -22.90 -15.22
N ALA A 196 11.44 -21.71 -14.89
CA ALA A 196 12.75 -21.25 -15.37
C ALA A 196 13.86 -21.38 -14.31
N LYS A 197 14.88 -22.19 -14.62
CA LYS A 197 16.09 -22.45 -13.78
C LYS A 197 17.12 -21.32 -13.72
N THR A 198 16.83 -20.13 -14.22
CA THR A 198 17.83 -19.06 -14.35
C THR A 198 17.31 -17.74 -13.84
N PRO A 199 17.53 -17.41 -12.56
CA PRO A 199 17.30 -16.06 -12.09
C PRO A 199 18.48 -15.18 -12.55
N THR A 200 18.18 -14.14 -13.33
CA THR A 200 19.12 -13.07 -13.72
C THR A 200 19.61 -12.26 -12.50
N TYR A 201 18.91 -12.37 -11.36
CA TYR A 201 19.24 -11.72 -10.10
C TYR A 201 19.58 -12.71 -8.99
N SER A 202 20.28 -12.25 -7.95
CA SER A 202 20.29 -12.98 -6.68
C SER A 202 18.84 -13.15 -6.21
N GLN A 203 18.46 -14.40 -5.92
CA GLN A 203 17.14 -14.74 -5.41
C GLN A 203 16.78 -13.89 -4.18
N ASP A 204 17.79 -13.54 -3.36
CA ASP A 204 17.62 -12.70 -2.17
C ASP A 204 17.03 -11.33 -2.48
N VAL A 205 17.48 -10.66 -3.56
CA VAL A 205 16.97 -9.33 -3.93
C VAL A 205 15.51 -9.41 -4.34
N ILE A 206 15.14 -10.46 -5.08
CA ILE A 206 13.75 -10.71 -5.49
C ILE A 206 12.87 -10.97 -4.26
N TYR A 207 13.30 -11.84 -3.35
CA TYR A 207 12.55 -12.13 -2.12
C TYR A 207 12.43 -10.91 -1.21
N LEU A 208 13.50 -10.14 -1.02
CA LEU A 208 13.45 -8.91 -0.23
C LEU A 208 12.48 -7.89 -0.84
N HIS A 209 12.51 -7.68 -2.16
CA HIS A 209 11.59 -6.78 -2.84
C HIS A 209 10.13 -7.27 -2.69
N ALA A 210 9.88 -8.57 -2.86
CA ALA A 210 8.55 -9.16 -2.72
C ALA A 210 7.98 -9.05 -1.30
N ILE A 211 8.76 -9.45 -0.29
CA ILE A 211 8.36 -9.39 1.13
C ILE A 211 8.08 -7.94 1.53
N PHE A 212 9.00 -7.04 1.17
CA PHE A 212 8.84 -5.62 1.49
C PHE A 212 7.62 -5.03 0.75
N GLY A 213 7.38 -5.42 -0.50
CA GLY A 213 6.19 -5.06 -1.28
C GLY A 213 4.90 -5.47 -0.57
N ILE A 214 4.80 -6.72 -0.11
CA ILE A 214 3.64 -7.24 0.62
C ILE A 214 3.41 -6.46 1.92
N LEU A 215 4.46 -6.21 2.70
CA LEU A 215 4.36 -5.44 3.94
C LEU A 215 3.79 -4.05 3.68
N VAL A 216 4.30 -3.34 2.67
CA VAL A 216 3.81 -2.00 2.36
C VAL A 216 2.37 -2.02 1.84
N CYS A 217 1.97 -3.03 1.06
CA CYS A 217 0.57 -3.22 0.65
C CYS A 217 -0.35 -3.42 1.87
N ILE A 218 0.05 -4.23 2.84
CA ILE A 218 -0.72 -4.43 4.10
C ILE A 218 -0.83 -3.11 4.86
N PHE A 219 0.27 -2.37 5.02
CA PHE A 219 0.26 -1.07 5.71
C PHE A 219 -0.64 -0.05 5.01
N ALA A 220 -0.56 0.05 3.69
CA ALA A 220 -1.37 0.97 2.91
C ALA A 220 -2.87 0.62 3.01
N SER A 221 -3.22 -0.67 2.90
CA SER A 221 -4.59 -1.15 3.13
C SER A 221 -5.09 -0.82 4.53
N TYR A 222 -4.27 -1.06 5.56
CA TYR A 222 -4.63 -0.71 6.94
C TYR A 222 -4.95 0.78 7.09
N LEU A 223 -4.13 1.66 6.50
CA LEU A 223 -4.38 3.12 6.54
C LEU A 223 -5.67 3.50 5.82
N VAL A 224 -5.95 2.90 4.65
CA VAL A 224 -7.20 3.14 3.92
C VAL A 224 -8.40 2.66 4.73
N LEU A 225 -8.38 1.44 5.26
CA LEU A 225 -9.44 0.91 6.11
C LEU A 225 -9.66 1.83 7.32
N ARG A 226 -8.59 2.28 7.98
CA ARG A 226 -8.70 3.22 9.09
C ARG A 226 -9.40 4.53 8.69
N MET A 227 -9.13 5.08 7.52
CA MET A 227 -9.80 6.30 7.02
C MET A 227 -11.30 6.08 6.75
N TRP A 228 -11.71 4.86 6.40
CA TRP A 228 -13.11 4.51 6.20
C TRP A 228 -13.84 4.22 7.52
N PHE A 229 -13.16 3.60 8.47
CA PHE A 229 -13.76 3.09 9.70
C PHE A 229 -13.39 3.89 10.96
N GLU A 230 -12.95 5.14 10.81
CA GLU A 230 -12.48 5.99 11.93
C GLU A 230 -13.44 6.03 13.13
N LYS A 231 -14.75 6.06 12.86
CA LYS A 231 -15.81 6.10 13.89
C LYS A 231 -16.19 4.74 14.47
N LYS A 232 -15.80 3.63 13.82
CA LYS A 232 -16.21 2.26 14.17
C LYS A 232 -15.08 1.41 14.74
N LEU A 233 -13.83 1.86 14.66
CA LEU A 233 -12.70 1.08 15.19
C LEU A 233 -12.64 1.09 16.72
N PRO A 234 -12.46 -0.06 17.37
CA PRO A 234 -12.21 -0.14 18.81
C PRO A 234 -10.87 0.52 19.18
N GLU A 235 -10.75 1.04 20.39
CA GLU A 235 -9.60 1.87 20.81
C GLU A 235 -8.25 1.15 20.70
N PHE A 236 -8.20 -0.17 20.91
CA PHE A 236 -6.96 -0.95 20.78
C PHE A 236 -6.39 -0.95 19.35
N ALA A 237 -7.24 -0.75 18.32
CA ALA A 237 -6.82 -0.68 16.93
C ALA A 237 -6.48 0.76 16.47
N LYS A 238 -6.74 1.77 17.32
CA LYS A 238 -6.42 3.16 17.03
C LYS A 238 -4.96 3.45 17.36
N VAL A 239 -4.16 3.60 16.32
CA VAL A 239 -2.78 4.04 16.52
C VAL A 239 -2.73 5.55 16.79
N LYS A 240 -2.16 5.94 17.94
CA LYS A 240 -2.09 7.32 18.44
C LYS A 240 -1.47 8.29 17.42
N ASN A 241 -0.41 7.87 16.72
CA ASN A 241 0.37 8.74 15.84
C ASN A 241 0.12 8.48 14.35
N ILE A 242 -1.10 8.71 13.84
CA ILE A 242 -1.44 8.44 12.43
C ILE A 242 -0.50 9.13 11.43
N LYS A 243 -0.06 10.36 11.74
CA LYS A 243 0.84 11.15 10.89
C LYS A 243 2.17 10.43 10.65
N LEU A 244 2.70 9.77 11.68
CA LEU A 244 3.95 9.01 11.56
C LEU A 244 3.76 7.84 10.60
N TRP A 245 2.69 7.07 10.75
CA TRP A 245 2.41 5.91 9.89
C TRP A 245 2.20 6.31 8.43
N MET A 246 1.49 7.40 8.15
CA MET A 246 1.36 7.91 6.79
C MET A 246 2.72 8.26 6.16
N ARG A 247 3.61 8.90 6.92
CA ARG A 247 4.97 9.23 6.47
C ARG A 247 5.81 7.98 6.22
N THR A 248 5.77 7.02 7.14
CA THR A 248 6.49 5.75 7.01
C THR A 248 6.01 4.98 5.77
N THR A 249 4.69 4.90 5.54
CA THR A 249 4.15 4.23 4.35
C THR A 249 4.62 4.93 3.07
N LEU A 250 4.60 6.26 3.01
CA LEU A 250 5.08 7.01 1.84
C LEU A 250 6.58 6.77 1.58
N ALA A 251 7.40 6.78 2.64
CA ALA A 251 8.83 6.53 2.55
C ALA A 251 9.14 5.08 2.09
N SER A 252 8.44 4.09 2.65
CA SER A 252 8.58 2.68 2.25
C SER A 252 8.16 2.47 0.79
N TRP A 253 7.14 3.19 0.32
CA TRP A 253 6.72 3.12 -1.08
C TRP A 253 7.75 3.72 -2.02
N LEU A 254 8.32 4.88 -1.68
CA LEU A 254 9.41 5.47 -2.44
C LEU A 254 10.62 4.53 -2.51
N LEU A 255 10.97 3.90 -1.39
CA LEU A 255 12.05 2.91 -1.34
C LEU A 255 11.78 1.72 -2.28
N LEU A 256 10.54 1.20 -2.31
CA LEU A 256 10.14 0.14 -3.25
C LEU A 256 10.30 0.54 -4.71
N ILE A 257 9.88 1.76 -5.07
CA ILE A 257 10.00 2.29 -6.44
C ILE A 257 11.47 2.41 -6.83
N VAL A 258 12.30 2.89 -5.91
CA VAL A 258 13.74 3.03 -6.14
C VAL A 258 14.39 1.66 -6.36
N ILE A 259 14.07 0.65 -5.52
CA ILE A 259 14.56 -0.72 -5.69
C ILE A 259 14.06 -1.32 -7.01
N GLY A 260 12.78 -1.17 -7.34
CA GLY A 260 12.21 -1.68 -8.59
C GLY A 260 12.79 -1.01 -9.84
N THR A 261 13.04 0.30 -9.77
CA THR A 261 13.70 1.06 -10.84
C THR A 261 15.17 0.65 -11.00
N TYR A 262 15.88 0.40 -9.89
CA TYR A 262 17.23 -0.13 -9.93
C TYR A 262 17.26 -1.50 -10.64
N MET A 263 16.38 -2.42 -10.25
CA MET A 263 16.26 -3.72 -10.92
C MET A 263 15.98 -3.52 -12.41
N TYR A 264 15.02 -2.68 -12.77
CA TYR A 264 14.72 -2.36 -14.16
C TYR A 264 15.97 -1.97 -14.96
N PHE A 265 16.79 -1.02 -14.48
CA PHE A 265 18.01 -0.64 -15.18
C PHE A 265 19.04 -1.77 -15.28
N ASP A 266 19.15 -2.60 -14.24
CA ASP A 266 20.05 -3.75 -14.24
C ASP A 266 19.69 -4.77 -15.33
N ILE A 267 18.39 -5.10 -15.49
CA ILE A 267 17.88 -5.94 -16.60
C ILE A 267 18.27 -5.34 -17.95
N TYR A 268 18.11 -4.02 -18.12
CA TYR A 268 18.34 -3.35 -19.39
C TYR A 268 19.81 -3.11 -19.73
N SER A 269 20.69 -3.19 -18.73
CA SER A 269 22.13 -3.00 -18.89
C SER A 269 22.93 -4.29 -19.06
N SER A 270 22.29 -5.44 -18.83
CA SER A 270 22.84 -6.79 -18.98
C SER A 270 22.65 -7.32 -20.39
#